data_AF-A0A0S4KUK9-F1
#
_entry.id   AF-A0A0S4KUK9-F1
#
_cell.length_a   1.000
_cell.length_b   1.000
_cell.length_c   1.000
_cell.angle_alpha   90.00
_cell.angle_beta   90.00
_cell.angle_gamma   90.00
#
_symmetry.space_group_name_H-M   'P 1'
#
loop_
_entity.id
_entity.type
_entity.pdbx_description
1 polymer ?
#
loop_
_entity_poly.entity_id
_entity_poly.type
_entity_poly.pdbx_seq_one_letter_code
_entity_poly.pdbx_strand_id
1 'polypeptide(L)'
;MAIPTYKDIVELIKKGATVEAQERIMELREAVLELQEENVALKQKNRELEEALKLKGELHFDGAVYWQNENNNRVGPFCPQCLDVDENLVRLQNYNDAWYCTKHRQPYNKQSGR
;
A
#
# COMPACT_ATOMS: atom_id res chain seq x y z
N MET A 1 -22.62 -17.45 3.56
CA MET A 1 -23.27 -18.60 2.89
C MET A 1 -22.39 -19.84 3.06
N ALA A 2 -22.98 -21.03 3.18
CA ALA A 2 -22.22 -22.28 3.23
C ALA A 2 -21.92 -22.74 1.80
N ILE A 3 -20.66 -22.70 1.38
CA ILE A 3 -20.24 -23.13 0.04
C ILE A 3 -20.32 -24.67 0.00
N PRO A 4 -21.08 -25.27 -0.93
CA PRO A 4 -21.19 -26.73 -1.02
C PRO A 4 -19.84 -27.36 -1.34
N THR A 5 -19.52 -28.49 -0.71
CA THR A 5 -18.22 -29.13 -0.91
C THR A 5 -18.23 -30.01 -2.13
N TYR A 6 -17.06 -30.20 -2.74
CA TYR A 6 -16.88 -31.15 -3.84
C TYR A 6 -17.39 -32.57 -3.49
N LYS A 7 -17.24 -33.00 -2.23
CA LYS A 7 -17.69 -34.33 -1.79
C LYS A 7 -19.21 -34.46 -1.85
N ASP A 8 -19.95 -33.42 -1.47
CA ASP A 8 -21.41 -33.41 -1.47
C ASP A 8 -21.95 -33.52 -2.91
N ILE A 9 -21.33 -32.79 -3.84
CA ILE A 9 -21.68 -32.85 -5.27
C ILE A 9 -21.41 -34.24 -5.86
N VAL A 10 -20.25 -34.84 -5.54
CA VAL A 10 -19.90 -36.18 -6.01
C VAL A 10 -20.85 -37.25 -5.45
N GLU A 11 -21.31 -37.11 -4.21
CA GLU A 11 -22.32 -38.01 -3.65
C GLU A 11 -23.67 -37.90 -4.35
N LEU A 12 -24.13 -36.69 -4.68
CA LEU A 12 -25.38 -36.48 -5.41
C LEU A 12 -25.31 -37.10 -6.81
N ILE A 13 -24.19 -36.93 -7.51
CA ILE A 13 -23.95 -37.57 -8.82
C ILE A 13 -23.98 -39.10 -8.70
N LYS A 14 -23.32 -39.67 -7.68
CA LYS A 14 -23.31 -41.13 -7.45
C LYS A 14 -24.69 -41.70 -7.13
N LYS A 15 -25.56 -40.91 -6.49
CA LYS A 15 -26.94 -41.29 -6.15
C LYS A 15 -27.92 -41.11 -7.33
N GLY A 16 -27.45 -40.63 -8.49
CA GLY A 16 -28.29 -40.35 -9.65
C GLY A 16 -29.13 -39.06 -9.53
N ALA A 17 -28.88 -38.26 -8.48
CA ALA A 17 -29.54 -36.98 -8.21
C ALA A 17 -28.89 -35.87 -9.05
N THR A 18 -29.11 -35.92 -10.36
CA THR A 18 -28.44 -35.04 -11.33
C THR A 18 -28.91 -33.58 -11.25
N VAL A 19 -30.16 -33.33 -10.88
CA VAL A 19 -30.71 -31.97 -10.76
C VAL A 19 -30.14 -31.28 -9.52
N GLU A 20 -30.17 -31.94 -8.36
CA GLU A 20 -29.62 -31.42 -7.12
C GLU A 20 -28.10 -31.21 -7.24
N ALA A 21 -27.40 -32.10 -7.93
CA ALA A 21 -25.98 -31.90 -8.23
C ALA A 21 -25.75 -30.65 -9.11
N GLN A 22 -26.63 -30.39 -10.10
CA GLN A 22 -26.55 -29.18 -10.94
C GLN A 22 -26.79 -27.91 -10.12
N GLU A 23 -27.77 -27.89 -9.22
CA GLU A 23 -28.03 -26.76 -8.32
C GLU A 23 -26.81 -26.46 -7.44
N ARG A 24 -26.22 -27.48 -6.81
CA ARG A 24 -25.00 -27.30 -5.99
C ARG A 24 -23.80 -26.81 -6.79
N ILE A 25 -23.68 -27.21 -8.07
CA ILE A 25 -22.65 -26.69 -8.97
C ILE A 25 -22.90 -25.20 -9.29
N MET A 26 -24.16 -24.78 -9.43
CA MET A 26 -24.50 -23.36 -9.64
C MET A 26 -24.18 -22.52 -8.41
N GLU A 27 -24.56 -22.98 -7.21
CA GLU A 27 -24.20 -22.34 -5.94
C GLU A 27 -22.68 -22.22 -5.78
N LEU A 28 -21.93 -23.27 -6.12
CA LEU A 28 -20.47 -23.25 -6.07
C LEU A 28 -19.88 -22.23 -7.06
N ARG A 29 -20.43 -22.13 -8.27
CA ARG A 29 -19.97 -21.16 -9.28
C ARG A 29 -20.22 -19.73 -8.82
N GLU A 30 -21.38 -19.44 -8.26
CA GLU A 30 -21.72 -18.13 -7.71
C GLU A 30 -20.75 -17.74 -6.58
N ALA A 31 -20.54 -18.64 -5.61
CA ALA A 31 -19.59 -18.41 -4.53
C ALA A 31 -18.14 -18.20 -5.03
N VAL A 32 -17.72 -18.91 -6.09
CA VAL A 32 -16.40 -18.72 -6.69
C VAL A 32 -16.28 -17.34 -7.35
N LEU A 33 -17.33 -16.86 -8.02
CA LEU A 33 -17.34 -15.52 -8.63
C LEU A 33 -17.25 -14.44 -7.55
N GLU A 34 -18.05 -14.53 -6.49
CA GLU A 34 -18.00 -13.60 -5.35
C GLU A 34 -16.61 -13.55 -4.71
N LEU A 35 -16.01 -14.73 -4.46
CA LEU A 35 -14.66 -14.81 -3.90
C LEU A 35 -13.59 -14.24 -4.86
N GLN A 36 -13.76 -14.42 -6.17
CA GLN A 36 -12.85 -13.82 -7.15
C GLN A 36 -12.95 -12.29 -7.16
N GLU A 37 -14.16 -11.74 -7.12
CA GLU A 37 -14.39 -10.30 -7.04
C GLU A 37 -13.81 -9.71 -5.76
N GLU A 38 -14.05 -10.34 -4.60
CA GLU A 38 -13.46 -9.92 -3.33
C GLU A 38 -11.94 -9.99 -3.38
N ASN A 39 -11.36 -11.04 -3.97
CA ASN A 39 -9.91 -11.18 -4.10
C ASN A 39 -9.30 -10.06 -4.96
N VAL A 40 -9.96 -9.68 -6.05
CA VAL A 40 -9.54 -8.57 -6.90
C VAL A 40 -9.60 -7.25 -6.13
N ALA A 41 -10.71 -7.00 -5.41
CA ALA A 41 -10.86 -5.79 -4.60
C ALA A 41 -9.81 -5.69 -3.48
N LEU A 42 -9.56 -6.80 -2.78
CA LEU A 42 -8.53 -6.86 -1.72
C LEU A 42 -7.12 -6.65 -2.27
N LYS A 43 -6.78 -7.26 -3.41
CA LYS A 43 -5.49 -7.04 -4.07
C LYS A 43 -5.31 -5.59 -4.49
N GLN A 44 -6.36 -4.97 -5.05
CA GLN A 44 -6.31 -3.57 -5.43
C GLN A 44 -6.07 -2.67 -4.21
N LYS A 45 -6.84 -2.88 -3.14
CA LYS A 45 -6.67 -2.13 -1.88
C LYS A 45 -5.28 -2.34 -1.26
N ASN A 46 -4.76 -3.57 -1.30
CA ASN A 46 -3.41 -3.86 -0.80
C ASN A 46 -2.36 -3.09 -1.60
N ARG A 47 -2.47 -3.10 -2.94
CA ARG A 47 -1.57 -2.34 -3.81
C ARG A 47 -1.62 -0.83 -3.53
N GLU A 48 -2.81 -0.27 -3.34
CA GLU A 48 -2.98 1.15 -2.97
C GLU A 48 -2.31 1.48 -1.62
N LEU A 49 -2.46 0.60 -0.62
CA LEU A 49 -1.82 0.75 0.68
C LEU A 49 -0.29 0.61 0.58
N GLU A 50 0.21 -0.35 -0.19
CA GLU A 50 1.64 -0.51 -0.44
C GLU A 50 2.23 0.71 -1.16
N GLU A 51 1.52 1.28 -2.14
CA GLU A 51 1.92 2.51 -2.82
C GLU A 51 1.91 3.71 -1.85
N ALA A 52 0.89 3.83 -1.01
CA ALA A 52 0.83 4.86 0.03
C ALA A 52 1.96 4.72 1.06
N LEU A 53 2.29 3.48 1.47
CA LEU A 53 3.40 3.20 2.38
C LEU A 53 4.76 3.47 1.73
N LYS A 54 4.94 3.16 0.44
CA LYS A 54 6.16 3.52 -0.30
C LYS A 54 6.36 5.04 -0.37
N LEU A 55 5.27 5.79 -0.59
CA LEU A 55 5.31 7.26 -0.54
C LEU A 55 5.66 7.79 0.86
N LYS A 56 5.30 7.03 1.91
CA LYS A 56 5.68 7.27 3.30
C LYS A 56 6.92 6.47 3.73
N GLY A 57 7.86 6.23 2.81
CA GLY A 57 9.13 5.55 3.17
C GLY A 57 9.71 6.17 4.44
N GLU A 58 10.35 5.37 5.30
CA GLU A 58 10.71 5.78 6.67
C GLU A 58 11.49 7.11 6.67
N LEU A 59 10.76 8.19 6.97
CA LEU A 59 11.30 9.53 7.07
C LEU A 59 11.79 9.71 8.51
N HIS A 60 13.10 9.89 8.64
CA HIS A 60 13.79 10.15 9.88
C HIS A 60 14.15 11.63 10.00
N PHE A 61 13.68 12.27 11.06
CA PHE A 61 14.06 13.64 11.39
C PHE A 61 15.39 13.64 12.16
N ASP A 62 16.39 14.37 11.66
CA ASP A 62 17.74 14.41 12.25
C ASP A 62 17.98 15.57 13.25
N GLY A 63 16.91 16.30 13.60
CA GLY A 63 16.97 17.50 14.44
C GLY A 63 16.90 18.81 13.64
N ALA A 64 17.11 18.80 12.32
CA ALA A 64 16.88 19.98 11.48
C ALA A 64 16.12 19.69 10.18
N VAL A 65 16.26 18.50 9.60
CA VAL A 65 15.64 18.13 8.32
C VAL A 65 15.22 16.67 8.31
N TYR A 66 14.32 16.31 7.40
CA TYR A 66 13.93 14.91 7.20
C TYR A 66 14.84 14.21 6.19
N TRP A 67 15.05 12.92 6.41
CA TRP A 67 15.78 12.03 5.53
C TRP A 67 15.00 10.75 5.33
N GLN A 68 15.04 10.20 4.12
CA GLN A 68 14.37 8.95 3.79
C GLN A 68 15.41 7.84 3.63
N ASN A 69 15.12 6.66 4.16
CA ASN A 69 15.92 5.47 3.89
C ASN A 69 15.37 4.76 2.65
N GLU A 70 16.13 4.79 1.55
CA GLU A 70 15.81 4.04 0.32
C GLU A 70 16.96 3.09 -0.01
N ASN A 71 16.71 1.77 -0.07
CA ASN A 71 17.71 0.76 -0.45
C ASN A 71 19.06 0.88 0.30
N ASN A 72 19.02 1.03 1.64
CA ASN A 72 20.17 1.29 2.50
C ASN A 72 20.95 2.60 2.23
N ASN A 73 20.41 3.50 1.42
CA ASN A 73 20.97 4.82 1.19
C ASN A 73 20.11 5.90 1.85
N ARG A 74 20.76 6.90 2.46
CA ARG A 74 20.11 8.07 3.03
C ARG A 74 19.81 9.07 1.92
N VAL A 75 18.54 9.26 1.60
CA VAL A 75 18.05 10.16 0.56
C VAL A 75 17.45 11.40 1.21
N GLY A 76 17.82 12.59 0.72
CA GLY A 76 17.35 13.86 1.28
C GLY A 76 18.35 14.99 1.01
N PRO A 77 18.30 16.08 1.79
CA PRO A 77 17.35 16.35 2.88
C PRO A 77 16.00 16.89 2.40
N PHE A 78 14.96 16.70 3.21
CA PHE A 78 13.59 17.15 2.95
C PHE A 78 13.15 18.22 3.94
N CYS A 79 12.30 19.14 3.46
CA CYS A 79 11.83 20.31 4.21
C CYS A 79 10.83 19.91 5.32
N PRO A 80 11.14 20.15 6.61
CA PRO A 80 10.23 19.84 7.70
C PRO A 80 8.92 20.60 7.60
N GLN A 81 8.96 21.90 7.36
CA GLN A 81 7.76 22.71 7.29
C GLN A 81 6.79 22.23 6.19
N CYS A 82 7.29 21.85 5.02
CA CYS A 82 6.42 21.37 3.95
C CYS A 82 5.81 20.01 4.28
N LEU A 83 6.54 19.16 4.99
CA LEU A 83 6.06 17.83 5.36
C LEU A 83 5.08 17.90 6.55
N ASP A 84 5.43 18.65 7.59
CA ASP A 84 4.67 18.71 8.84
C ASP A 84 3.37 19.52 8.69
N VAL A 85 3.35 20.55 7.83
CA VAL A 85 2.18 21.43 7.65
C VAL A 85 1.37 21.05 6.43
N ASP A 86 2.02 20.76 5.31
CA ASP A 86 1.35 20.57 4.03
C ASP A 86 1.37 19.10 3.56
N GLU A 87 1.90 18.17 4.35
CA GLU A 87 2.12 16.75 3.98
C GLU A 87 2.87 16.56 2.64
N ASN A 88 3.67 17.56 2.25
CA ASN A 88 4.39 17.59 0.99
C ASN A 88 5.87 17.28 1.18
N LEU A 89 6.34 16.20 0.56
CA LEU A 89 7.74 15.78 0.61
C LEU A 89 8.63 16.61 -0.34
N VAL A 90 8.97 17.84 0.07
CA VAL A 90 9.77 18.77 -0.74
C VAL A 90 11.27 18.59 -0.46
N ARG A 91 12.04 18.19 -1.48
CA ARG A 91 13.51 18.08 -1.39
C ARG A 91 14.15 19.46 -1.29
N LEU A 92 14.99 19.65 -0.27
CA LEU A 92 15.77 20.85 -0.09
C LEU A 92 16.92 20.90 -1.12
N GLN A 93 17.17 22.08 -1.67
CA GLN A 93 18.23 22.34 -2.64
C GLN A 93 19.49 22.82 -1.93
N ASN A 94 20.64 22.36 -2.38
CA ASN A 94 21.93 22.78 -1.84
C ASN A 94 22.36 24.10 -2.48
N TYR A 95 22.62 25.12 -1.66
CA TYR A 95 23.14 26.40 -2.14
C TYR A 95 24.11 27.00 -1.10
N ASN A 96 25.37 27.21 -1.49
CA ASN A 96 26.47 27.64 -0.61
C ASN A 96 26.57 26.77 0.65
N ASP A 97 26.45 27.37 1.84
CA ASP A 97 26.60 26.70 3.14
C ASP A 97 25.27 26.29 3.78
N ALA A 98 24.15 26.41 3.05
CA ALA A 98 22.81 26.11 3.57
C ALA A 98 21.98 25.25 2.59
N TRP A 99 20.88 24.71 3.10
CA TRP A 99 19.85 24.08 2.29
C TRP A 99 18.64 25.00 2.17
N TYR A 100 17.98 25.01 1.02
CA TYR A 100 16.84 25.89 0.76
C TYR A 100 15.64 25.12 0.24
N CYS A 101 14.46 25.47 0.74
CA CYS A 101 13.20 24.97 0.22
C CYS A 101 12.79 25.73 -1.04
N THR A 102 12.35 25.03 -2.08
CA THR A 102 11.83 25.67 -3.30
C THR A 102 10.50 26.40 -3.08
N LYS A 103 9.70 25.97 -2.10
CA LYS A 103 8.39 26.55 -1.76
C LYS A 103 8.51 27.83 -0.93
N HIS A 104 9.30 27.78 0.17
CA HIS A 104 9.36 28.88 1.15
C HIS A 104 10.69 29.66 1.14
N ARG A 105 11.72 29.16 0.43
CA ARG A 105 13.05 29.79 0.29
C ARG A 105 13.77 30.14 1.60
N GLN A 106 13.38 29.49 2.70
CA GLN A 106 14.06 29.64 3.98
C GLN A 106 15.32 28.77 4.04
N PRO A 107 16.44 29.28 4.60
CA PRO A 107 17.67 28.52 4.78
C PRO A 107 17.58 27.56 5.97
N TYR A 108 18.11 26.35 5.79
CA TYR A 108 18.34 25.36 6.83
C TYR A 108 19.85 25.15 6.97
N ASN A 109 20.34 25.13 8.21
CA ASN A 109 21.75 24.96 8.49
C ASN A 109 22.18 23.50 8.25
N LYS A 110 23.30 23.29 7.57
CA LYS A 110 23.87 21.95 7.29
C LYS A 110 24.52 21.30 8.51
N GLN A 111 24.66 22.01 9.62
CA GLN A 111 25.37 21.57 10.83
C GLN A 111 24.53 20.73 11.81
N SER A 112 23.44 20.10 11.37
CA SER A 112 22.67 19.17 12.19
C SER A 112 23.30 17.77 12.19
N GLY A 113 24.34 17.60 13.00
CA GLY A 113 24.96 16.29 13.23
C GLY A 113 26.35 16.42 13.84
N ARG A 114 26.42 16.55 15.16
CA ARG A 114 27.57 16.15 15.96
C ARG A 114 27.34 14.73 16.45
#